data_AF-A0A2V8J7N3-F1
#
_entry.id   AF-A0A2V8J7N3-F1
#
_cell.length_a   1.000
_cell.length_b   1.000
_cell.length_c   1.000
_cell.angle_alpha   90.00
_cell.angle_beta   90.00
_cell.angle_gamma   90.00
#
_symmetry.space_group_name_H-M   'P 1'
#
loop_
_entity.id
_entity.type
_entity.pdbx_description
1 polymer ?
#
loop_
_entity_poly.entity_id
_entity_poly.type
_entity_poly.pdbx_seq_one_letter_code
_entity_poly.pdbx_strand_id
1 'polypeptide(L)'
;MEKATLTTDDWPYFYQHEPGIPATVLVISVVLAAMCWWAIRKTGTSVRSMRWHYFFLGAGFLLLEVQIISKMALLFGTTWVVNSIVISGLLLVIVASNVLVDKVPKIPFGLAYVGIFASIALSYSIPLQQFFFPSVWLKGLVATAVLCLPVFFAGIIFIKSFARSRFSGEALGSNLMGAMLGGLLESVSLWTGLHSLLLLAALFYLASYLTVREKQIAGGTA
;
A
#
# COMPACT_ATOMS: atom_id res chain seq x y z
N MET A 1 14.35 18.55 -31.09
CA MET A 1 14.34 18.17 -29.67
C MET A 1 12.89 18.07 -29.26
N GLU A 2 12.44 16.85 -28.99
CA GLU A 2 11.09 16.60 -28.48
C GLU A 2 10.95 17.26 -27.10
N LYS A 3 9.85 17.96 -26.86
CA LYS A 3 9.64 18.70 -25.61
C LYS A 3 9.46 17.70 -24.48
N ALA A 4 10.35 17.73 -23.49
CA ALA A 4 10.21 16.95 -22.27
C ALA A 4 8.91 17.33 -21.54
N THR A 5 8.24 16.33 -20.96
CA THR A 5 7.02 16.54 -20.17
C THR A 5 7.37 17.28 -18.88
N LEU A 6 6.55 18.28 -18.51
CA LEU A 6 6.77 19.05 -17.28
C LEU A 6 6.51 18.18 -16.04
N THR A 7 7.43 18.21 -15.09
CA THR A 7 7.27 17.51 -13.81
C THR A 7 6.22 18.19 -12.94
N THR A 8 5.40 17.38 -12.28
CA THR A 8 4.39 17.82 -11.31
C THR A 8 4.51 17.00 -10.02
N ASP A 9 3.78 17.37 -8.97
CA ASP A 9 3.73 16.56 -7.73
C ASP A 9 3.16 15.15 -7.98
N ASP A 10 2.32 15.00 -9.01
CA ASP A 10 1.77 13.71 -9.40
C ASP A 10 2.76 12.91 -10.27
N TRP A 11 3.53 13.59 -11.11
CA TRP A 11 4.55 12.97 -11.97
C TRP A 11 5.93 13.61 -11.75
N PRO A 12 6.67 13.20 -10.70
CA PRO A 12 7.90 13.86 -10.27
C PRO A 12 9.18 13.31 -10.91
N TYR A 13 9.09 12.70 -12.10
CA TYR A 13 10.22 11.98 -12.71
C TYR A 13 11.10 12.90 -13.57
N PHE A 14 11.98 13.66 -12.90
CA PHE A 14 12.83 14.66 -13.56
C PHE A 14 13.74 14.12 -14.66
N TYR A 15 14.24 12.89 -14.51
CA TYR A 15 15.15 12.27 -15.49
C TYR A 15 14.43 11.57 -16.64
N GLN A 16 13.10 11.55 -16.61
CA GLN A 16 12.28 10.89 -17.61
C GLN A 16 11.72 11.93 -18.59
N HIS A 17 11.98 11.74 -19.88
CA HIS A 17 11.56 12.70 -20.90
C HIS A 17 10.06 12.57 -21.24
N GLU A 18 9.56 11.34 -21.27
CA GLU A 18 8.18 10.99 -21.63
C GLU A 18 7.58 9.94 -20.68
N PRO A 19 6.27 9.99 -20.39
CA PRO A 19 5.60 8.99 -19.57
C PRO A 19 5.67 7.61 -20.21
N GLY A 20 6.11 6.63 -19.43
CA GLY A 20 6.27 5.26 -19.90
C GLY A 20 7.04 4.40 -18.90
N ILE A 21 6.98 3.08 -19.06
CA ILE A 21 7.74 2.16 -18.21
C ILE A 21 9.06 1.86 -18.92
N PRO A 22 10.22 2.27 -18.38
CA PRO A 22 11.50 1.97 -19.00
C PRO A 22 11.70 0.46 -19.15
N ALA A 23 12.27 0.03 -20.28
CA ALA A 23 12.50 -1.39 -20.56
C ALA A 23 13.27 -2.11 -19.42
N THR A 24 14.24 -1.42 -18.79
CA THR A 24 14.98 -1.94 -17.64
C THR A 24 14.07 -2.27 -16.46
N VAL A 25 13.10 -1.41 -16.14
CA VAL A 25 12.14 -1.62 -15.04
C VAL A 25 11.24 -2.82 -15.37
N LEU A 26 10.78 -2.91 -16.62
CA LEU A 26 9.97 -4.04 -17.08
C LEU A 26 10.72 -5.37 -16.99
N VAL A 27 11.97 -5.41 -17.47
CA VAL A 27 12.82 -6.62 -17.40
C VAL A 27 13.05 -7.05 -15.95
N ILE A 28 13.42 -6.12 -15.07
CA ILE A 28 13.62 -6.41 -13.65
C ILE A 28 12.32 -6.95 -13.03
N SER A 29 11.17 -6.34 -13.36
CA SER A 29 9.86 -6.78 -12.86
C SER A 29 9.51 -8.20 -13.29
N VAL A 30 9.76 -8.55 -14.56
CA VAL A 30 9.55 -9.89 -15.11
C VAL A 30 10.49 -10.90 -14.44
N VAL A 31 11.77 -10.56 -14.26
CA VAL A 31 12.75 -11.43 -13.59
C VAL A 31 12.34 -11.68 -12.14
N LEU A 32 11.97 -10.64 -11.39
CA LEU A 32 11.49 -10.77 -10.01
C LEU A 32 10.24 -11.65 -9.92
N ALA A 33 9.26 -11.41 -10.80
CA ALA A 33 8.04 -12.23 -10.85
C ALA A 33 8.36 -13.71 -11.17
N ALA A 34 9.28 -13.97 -12.10
CA ALA A 34 9.71 -15.32 -12.45
C ALA A 34 10.44 -16.03 -11.30
N MET A 35 11.33 -15.32 -10.58
CA MET A 35 12.02 -15.87 -9.42
C MET A 35 11.05 -16.23 -8.29
N CYS A 36 10.08 -15.36 -8.02
CA CYS A 36 9.08 -15.63 -6.99
C CYS A 36 8.15 -16.78 -7.39
N TRP A 37 7.74 -16.85 -8.66
CA TRP A 37 7.00 -17.99 -9.19
C TRP A 37 7.77 -19.31 -9.03
N TRP A 38 9.07 -19.29 -9.34
CA TRP A 38 9.94 -20.45 -9.16
C TRP A 38 10.07 -20.85 -7.69
N ALA A 39 10.21 -19.88 -6.78
CA ALA A 39 10.27 -20.13 -5.34
C ALA A 39 8.99 -20.80 -4.83
N ILE A 40 7.80 -20.29 -5.19
CA ILE A 40 6.51 -20.87 -4.81
C ILE A 40 6.40 -22.33 -5.27
N ARG A 41 6.80 -22.62 -6.52
CA ARG A 41 6.76 -23.98 -7.06
C ARG A 41 7.66 -24.94 -6.28
N LYS A 42 8.82 -24.47 -5.80
CA LYS A 42 9.73 -25.30 -4.99
C LYS A 42 9.23 -25.57 -3.58
N THR A 43 8.49 -24.65 -2.99
CA THR A 43 7.96 -24.81 -1.62
C THR A 43 6.73 -25.72 -1.57
N GLY A 44 6.24 -26.24 -2.71
CA GLY A 44 5.09 -27.14 -2.77
C GLY A 44 3.76 -26.48 -2.38
N THR A 45 3.75 -25.16 -2.24
CA THR A 45 2.56 -24.40 -1.89
C THR A 45 1.64 -24.38 -3.11
N SER A 46 0.49 -25.06 -3.02
CA SER A 46 -0.49 -25.04 -4.10
C SER A 46 -1.08 -23.63 -4.22
N VAL A 47 -1.21 -23.09 -5.44
CA VAL A 47 -1.97 -21.85 -5.71
C VAL A 47 -3.41 -21.94 -5.15
N ARG A 48 -3.91 -23.16 -4.92
CA ARG A 48 -5.23 -23.43 -4.33
C ARG A 48 -5.32 -23.11 -2.83
N SER A 49 -4.20 -23.04 -2.09
CA SER A 49 -4.18 -22.56 -0.70
C SER A 49 -4.06 -21.04 -0.58
N MET A 50 -4.01 -20.33 -1.71
CA MET A 50 -3.88 -18.87 -1.73
C MET A 50 -5.10 -18.20 -1.09
N ARG A 51 -4.86 -17.41 -0.06
CA ARG A 51 -5.92 -16.66 0.63
C ARG A 51 -6.02 -15.28 -0.02
N TRP A 52 -6.83 -15.19 -1.08
CA TRP A 52 -7.02 -13.98 -1.91
C TRP A 52 -7.24 -12.68 -1.14
N HIS A 53 -8.01 -12.73 -0.03
CA HIS A 53 -8.18 -11.57 0.85
C HIS A 53 -6.84 -10.96 1.32
N TYR A 54 -5.90 -11.80 1.76
CA TYR A 54 -4.58 -11.34 2.26
C TYR A 54 -3.67 -10.92 1.13
N PHE A 55 -3.77 -11.58 -0.03
CA PHE A 55 -3.06 -11.18 -1.24
C PHE A 55 -3.42 -9.75 -1.65
N PHE A 56 -4.71 -9.44 -1.79
CA PHE A 56 -5.14 -8.09 -2.13
C PHE A 56 -4.80 -7.07 -1.03
N LEU A 57 -4.89 -7.48 0.24
CA LEU A 57 -4.49 -6.64 1.37
C LEU A 57 -3.00 -6.28 1.33
N GLY A 58 -2.13 -7.23 0.95
CA GLY A 58 -0.70 -7.00 0.80
C GLY A 58 -0.37 -6.11 -0.38
N ALA A 59 -1.02 -6.35 -1.53
CA ALA A 59 -0.85 -5.53 -2.73
C ALA A 59 -1.25 -4.07 -2.49
N GLY A 60 -2.41 -3.85 -1.87
CA GLY A 60 -2.88 -2.51 -1.52
C GLY A 60 -1.98 -1.85 -0.48
N PHE A 61 -1.54 -2.58 0.55
CA PHE A 61 -0.65 -2.04 1.58
C PHE A 61 0.69 -1.55 1.00
N LEU A 62 1.34 -2.36 0.16
CA LEU A 62 2.64 -1.97 -0.39
C LEU A 62 2.53 -0.77 -1.33
N LEU A 63 1.45 -0.68 -2.12
CA LEU A 63 1.19 0.50 -2.95
C LEU A 63 0.99 1.77 -2.12
N LEU A 64 0.28 1.69 -0.99
CA LEU A 64 0.13 2.82 -0.07
C LEU A 64 1.48 3.21 0.55
N GLU A 65 2.27 2.24 1.01
CA GLU A 65 3.59 2.47 1.60
C GLU A 65 4.52 3.19 0.62
N VAL A 66 4.66 2.66 -0.59
CA VAL A 66 5.46 3.26 -1.66
C VAL A 66 5.01 4.69 -1.95
N GLN A 67 3.70 4.90 -2.09
CA GLN A 67 3.15 6.23 -2.36
C GLN A 67 3.48 7.23 -1.23
N ILE A 68 3.40 6.80 0.03
CA ILE A 68 3.75 7.61 1.19
C ILE A 68 5.23 7.98 1.14
N ILE A 69 6.10 7.01 0.86
CA ILE A 69 7.55 7.25 0.73
C ILE A 69 7.83 8.26 -0.38
N SER A 70 7.21 8.11 -1.55
CA SER A 70 7.35 9.06 -2.66
C SER A 70 6.88 10.47 -2.29
N LYS A 71 5.71 10.62 -1.67
CA LYS A 71 5.18 11.93 -1.25
C LYS A 71 6.03 12.56 -0.15
N MET A 72 6.51 11.78 0.82
CA MET A 72 7.40 12.29 1.87
C MET A 72 8.76 12.68 1.29
N ALA A 73 9.26 11.97 0.29
CA ALA A 73 10.48 12.36 -0.42
C ALA A 73 10.31 13.67 -1.20
N LEU A 74 9.13 13.97 -1.74
CA LEU A 74 8.84 15.29 -2.31
C LEU A 74 8.81 16.40 -1.25
N LEU A 75 8.29 16.10 -0.05
CA LEU A 75 8.22 17.08 1.04
C LEU A 75 9.58 17.36 1.69
N PHE A 76 10.41 16.35 1.88
CA PHE A 76 11.63 16.43 2.71
C PHE A 76 12.93 16.13 1.95
N GLY A 77 12.84 15.73 0.68
CA GLY A 77 13.96 15.29 -0.14
C GLY A 77 14.20 13.77 -0.09
N THR A 78 14.89 13.26 -1.11
CA THR A 78 15.21 11.83 -1.28
C THR A 78 16.53 11.47 -0.58
N THR A 79 16.56 11.47 0.75
CA THR A 79 17.74 11.04 1.52
C THR A 79 17.50 9.74 2.27
N TRP A 80 18.58 8.99 2.54
CA TRP A 80 18.55 7.75 3.31
C TRP A 80 18.01 7.98 4.73
N VAL A 81 18.33 9.12 5.34
CA VAL A 81 17.84 9.52 6.67
C VAL A 81 16.34 9.80 6.65
N VAL A 82 15.85 10.58 5.67
CA VAL A 82 14.42 10.86 5.51
C VAL A 82 13.65 9.56 5.32
N ASN A 83 14.11 8.67 4.43
CA ASN A 83 13.44 7.39 4.20
C ASN A 83 13.37 6.54 5.47
N SER A 84 14.46 6.49 6.25
CA SER A 84 14.52 5.73 7.50
C SER A 84 13.51 6.25 8.55
N ILE A 85 13.36 7.59 8.64
CA ILE A 85 12.38 8.24 9.51
C ILE A 85 10.95 7.95 9.04
N VAL A 86 10.68 8.05 7.74
CA VAL A 86 9.35 7.78 7.16
C VAL A 86 8.91 6.35 7.43
N ILE A 87 9.79 5.37 7.14
CA ILE A 87 9.50 3.95 7.38
C ILE A 87 9.28 3.70 8.88
N SER A 88 10.11 4.29 9.74
CA SER A 88 9.94 4.20 11.19
C SER A 88 8.60 4.78 11.67
N GLY A 89 8.19 5.94 11.13
CA GLY A 89 6.88 6.53 11.40
C GLY A 89 5.73 5.64 10.94
N LEU A 90 5.85 5.04 9.75
CA LEU A 90 4.88 4.09 9.22
C LEU A 90 4.75 2.84 10.12
N LEU A 91 5.88 2.28 10.58
CA LEU A 91 5.88 1.15 11.51
C LEU A 91 5.21 1.51 12.84
N LEU A 92 5.45 2.71 13.39
CA LEU A 92 4.77 3.19 14.60
C LEU A 92 3.26 3.30 14.40
N VAL A 93 2.80 3.76 13.22
CA VAL A 93 1.36 3.81 12.87
C VAL A 93 0.76 2.41 12.82
N ILE A 94 1.47 1.42 12.26
CA ILE A 94 1.03 0.02 12.25
C ILE A 94 0.92 -0.54 13.67
N VAL A 95 1.93 -0.28 14.51
CA VAL A 95 1.89 -0.67 15.93
C VAL A 95 0.69 -0.03 16.63
N ALA A 96 0.45 1.26 16.42
CA ALA A 96 -0.70 1.97 16.99
C ALA A 96 -2.04 1.36 16.54
N SER A 97 -2.17 0.97 15.27
CA SER A 97 -3.32 0.26 14.75
C SER A 97 -3.54 -1.08 15.47
N ASN A 98 -2.49 -1.85 15.67
CA ASN A 98 -2.57 -3.15 16.36
C ASN A 98 -2.96 -2.98 17.83
N VAL A 99 -2.36 -2.02 18.53
CA VAL A 99 -2.70 -1.67 19.91
C VAL A 99 -4.15 -1.20 20.03
N LEU A 100 -4.66 -0.45 19.06
CA LEU A 100 -6.06 -0.02 19.05
C LEU A 100 -7.01 -1.22 18.95
N VAL A 101 -6.72 -2.18 18.07
CA VAL A 101 -7.54 -3.39 17.94
C VAL A 101 -7.49 -4.25 19.20
N ASP A 102 -6.33 -4.35 19.84
CA ASP A 102 -6.18 -5.07 21.11
C ASP A 102 -7.02 -4.43 22.23
N LYS A 103 -6.98 -3.10 22.36
CA LYS A 103 -7.78 -2.35 23.35
C LYS A 103 -9.27 -2.28 23.02
N VAL A 104 -9.63 -2.24 21.74
CA VAL A 104 -11.01 -2.08 21.26
C VAL A 104 -11.35 -3.20 20.26
N PRO A 105 -11.52 -4.45 20.73
CA PRO A 105 -11.73 -5.60 19.84
C PRO A 105 -13.05 -5.55 19.06
N LYS A 106 -14.02 -4.76 19.53
CA LYS A 106 -15.37 -4.62 18.95
C LYS A 106 -15.46 -3.64 17.77
N ILE A 107 -14.35 -3.08 17.28
CA ILE A 107 -14.39 -2.20 16.10
C ILE A 107 -15.09 -2.94 14.94
N PRO A 108 -16.11 -2.37 14.29
CA PRO A 108 -16.80 -3.06 13.20
C PRO A 108 -15.92 -3.13 11.95
N PHE A 109 -15.97 -4.25 11.22
CA PHE A 109 -15.19 -4.46 9.99
C PHE A 109 -15.54 -3.43 8.91
N GLY A 110 -16.82 -3.09 8.78
CA GLY A 110 -17.29 -2.09 7.82
C GLY A 110 -16.68 -0.70 8.06
N LEU A 111 -16.52 -0.28 9.32
CA LEU A 111 -15.94 1.02 9.65
C LEU A 111 -14.46 1.11 9.25
N ALA A 112 -13.70 0.01 9.39
CA ALA A 112 -12.31 -0.01 8.95
C ALA A 112 -12.18 0.10 7.42
N TYR A 113 -13.08 -0.56 6.67
CA TYR A 113 -13.13 -0.41 5.21
C TYR A 113 -13.61 0.99 4.78
N VAL A 114 -14.63 1.56 5.42
CA VAL A 114 -15.04 2.95 5.16
C VAL A 114 -13.89 3.91 5.46
N GLY A 115 -13.18 3.70 6.58
CA GLY A 115 -12.03 4.50 6.97
C GLY A 115 -10.89 4.45 5.95
N ILE A 116 -10.58 3.28 5.39
CA ILE A 116 -9.53 3.20 4.36
C ILE A 116 -9.93 3.90 3.06
N PHE A 117 -11.17 3.73 2.59
CA PHE A 117 -11.61 4.43 1.37
C PHE A 117 -11.68 5.94 1.59
N ALA A 118 -12.18 6.39 2.75
CA ALA A 118 -12.23 7.80 3.09
C ALA A 118 -10.83 8.42 3.20
N SER A 119 -9.88 7.71 3.81
CA SER A 119 -8.49 8.19 3.93
C SER A 119 -7.74 8.17 2.59
N ILE A 120 -8.00 7.19 1.71
CA ILE A 120 -7.47 7.21 0.34
C ILE A 120 -8.02 8.42 -0.44
N ALA A 121 -9.32 8.67 -0.35
CA ALA A 121 -9.94 9.83 -0.99
C ALA A 121 -9.38 11.16 -0.45
N LEU A 122 -9.13 11.23 0.86
CA LEU A 122 -8.46 12.37 1.50
C LEU A 122 -7.04 12.56 0.96
N SER A 123 -6.23 11.50 0.93
CA SER A 123 -4.85 11.51 0.41
C SER A 123 -4.75 11.81 -1.09
N TYR A 124 -5.82 11.55 -1.84
CA TYR A 124 -5.95 11.92 -3.25
C TYR A 124 -6.30 13.41 -3.41
N SER A 125 -7.18 13.93 -2.54
CA SER A 125 -7.73 15.29 -2.68
C SER A 125 -6.82 16.38 -2.09
N ILE A 126 -6.01 16.07 -1.08
CA ILE A 126 -5.13 17.05 -0.44
C ILE A 126 -3.85 17.25 -1.28
N PRO A 127 -3.60 18.47 -1.80
CA PRO A 127 -2.35 18.80 -2.48
C PRO A 127 -1.16 18.74 -1.52
N LEU A 128 0.01 18.34 -1.99
CA LEU A 128 1.22 18.31 -1.16
C LEU A 128 1.58 19.68 -0.58
N GLN A 129 1.22 20.77 -1.29
CA GLN A 129 1.51 22.13 -0.89
C GLN A 129 0.90 22.50 0.47
N GLN A 130 -0.23 21.88 0.83
CA GLN A 130 -0.91 22.13 2.11
C GLN A 130 -0.08 21.66 3.32
N PHE A 131 0.93 20.82 3.10
CA PHE A 131 1.83 20.36 4.15
C PHE A 131 3.08 21.24 4.30
N PHE A 132 3.23 22.35 3.56
CA PHE A 132 4.38 23.26 3.73
C PHE A 132 4.24 24.15 4.97
N PHE A 133 4.36 23.55 6.15
CA PHE A 133 4.43 24.28 7.42
C PHE A 133 5.84 24.86 7.66
N PRO A 134 5.96 26.01 8.34
CA PRO A 134 7.26 26.61 8.68
C PRO A 134 8.11 25.73 9.61
N SER A 135 7.47 25.00 10.52
CA SER A 135 8.14 24.08 11.46
C SER A 135 8.28 22.70 10.85
N VAL A 136 9.53 22.21 10.77
CA VAL A 136 9.86 20.86 10.26
C VAL A 136 9.17 19.77 11.08
N TRP A 137 9.09 19.93 12.40
CA TRP A 137 8.42 18.98 13.29
C TRP A 137 6.91 18.92 13.03
N LEU A 138 6.27 20.08 12.91
CA LEU A 138 4.84 20.16 12.61
C LEU A 138 4.55 19.56 11.23
N LYS A 139 5.37 19.91 10.23
CA LYS A 139 5.31 19.35 8.88
C LYS A 139 5.41 17.83 8.90
N GLY A 140 6.39 17.27 9.61
CA GLY A 140 6.59 15.82 9.73
C GLY A 140 5.43 15.11 10.40
N LEU A 141 4.96 15.63 11.54
CA LEU A 141 3.87 15.03 12.29
C LEU A 141 2.55 15.06 11.51
N VAL A 142 2.18 16.21 10.93
CA VAL A 142 0.93 16.36 10.18
C VAL A 142 0.96 15.54 8.90
N ALA A 143 2.06 15.60 8.13
CA ALA A 143 2.19 14.80 6.92
C ALA A 143 2.13 13.29 7.22
N THR A 144 2.85 12.82 8.25
CA THR A 144 2.80 11.42 8.66
C THR A 144 1.40 11.01 9.11
N ALA A 145 0.75 11.82 9.95
CA ALA A 145 -0.59 11.50 10.47
C ALA A 145 -1.64 11.41 9.35
N VAL A 146 -1.60 12.32 8.37
CA VAL A 146 -2.58 12.35 7.28
C VAL A 146 -2.26 11.32 6.21
N LEU A 147 -1.01 11.26 5.73
CA LEU A 147 -0.61 10.37 4.64
C LEU A 147 -0.61 8.90 5.05
N CYS A 148 -0.28 8.57 6.32
CA CYS A 148 -0.31 7.19 6.82
C CYS A 148 -1.69 6.75 7.32
N LEU A 149 -2.71 7.61 7.24
CA LEU A 149 -4.07 7.27 7.69
C LEU A 149 -4.66 6.04 6.95
N PRO A 150 -4.48 5.87 5.63
CA PRO A 150 -4.87 4.63 4.93
C PRO A 150 -4.16 3.39 5.49
N VAL A 151 -2.87 3.50 5.80
CA VAL A 151 -2.06 2.42 6.37
C VAL A 151 -2.54 2.05 7.77
N PHE A 152 -2.96 3.03 8.57
CA PHE A 152 -3.56 2.78 9.88
C PHE A 152 -4.82 1.90 9.76
N PHE A 153 -5.75 2.25 8.87
CA PHE A 153 -6.95 1.43 8.64
C PHE A 153 -6.63 0.08 8.01
N ALA A 154 -5.66 0.02 7.10
CA ALA A 154 -5.15 -1.24 6.54
C ALA A 154 -4.65 -2.18 7.64
N GLY A 155 -3.89 -1.66 8.60
CA GLY A 155 -3.41 -2.39 9.76
C GLY A 155 -4.56 -2.99 10.58
N ILE A 156 -5.63 -2.22 10.82
CA ILE A 156 -6.81 -2.68 11.57
C ILE A 156 -7.48 -3.85 10.83
N ILE A 157 -7.65 -3.74 9.51
CA ILE A 157 -8.23 -4.79 8.66
C ILE A 157 -7.33 -6.04 8.72
N PHE A 158 -6.02 -5.86 8.60
CA PHE A 158 -5.04 -6.94 8.61
C PHE A 158 -5.04 -7.70 9.92
N ILE A 159 -4.79 -7.03 11.06
CA ILE A 159 -4.62 -7.71 12.34
C ILE A 159 -5.89 -8.45 12.78
N LYS A 160 -7.07 -7.86 12.52
CA LYS A 160 -8.35 -8.51 12.81
C LYS A 160 -8.58 -9.74 11.94
N SER A 161 -8.28 -9.66 10.65
CA SER A 161 -8.38 -10.79 9.74
C SER A 161 -7.39 -11.87 10.13
N PHE A 162 -6.15 -11.49 10.44
CA PHE A 162 -5.06 -12.39 10.78
C PHE A 162 -5.34 -13.17 12.08
N ALA A 163 -5.86 -12.50 13.10
CA ALA A 163 -6.32 -13.12 14.34
C ALA A 163 -7.44 -14.16 14.11
N ARG A 164 -8.43 -13.84 13.26
CA ARG A 164 -9.49 -14.80 12.86
C ARG A 164 -8.97 -16.04 12.14
N SER A 165 -7.81 -15.93 11.51
CA SER A 165 -7.14 -17.04 10.83
C SER A 165 -6.12 -17.78 11.68
N ARG A 166 -6.13 -17.60 13.00
CA ARG A 166 -5.19 -18.22 13.94
C ARG A 166 -3.73 -18.01 13.55
N PHE A 167 -3.41 -16.84 12.99
CA PHE A 167 -2.05 -16.47 12.59
C PHE A 167 -1.38 -17.48 11.63
N SER A 168 -2.17 -18.08 10.72
CA SER A 168 -1.67 -19.07 9.76
C SER A 168 -0.57 -18.50 8.85
N GLY A 169 0.51 -19.27 8.67
CA GLY A 169 1.60 -18.95 7.75
C GLY A 169 1.13 -18.80 6.29
N GLU A 170 0.07 -19.50 5.87
CA GLU A 170 -0.50 -19.34 4.52
C GLU A 170 -1.10 -17.95 4.29
N ALA A 171 -1.67 -17.36 5.35
CA ALA A 171 -2.21 -15.99 5.31
C ALA A 171 -1.11 -14.98 5.05
N LEU A 172 -0.03 -15.12 5.81
CA LEU A 172 1.13 -14.23 5.75
C LEU A 172 1.88 -14.42 4.42
N GLY A 173 2.05 -15.66 3.97
CA GLY A 173 2.60 -15.96 2.65
C GLY A 173 1.76 -15.35 1.52
N SER A 174 0.44 -15.48 1.58
CA SER A 174 -0.46 -14.83 0.61
C SER A 174 -0.31 -13.31 0.62
N ASN A 175 -0.17 -12.71 1.80
CA ASN A 175 0.06 -11.28 1.97
C ASN A 175 1.38 -10.81 1.35
N LEU A 176 2.47 -11.53 1.60
CA LEU A 176 3.79 -11.22 1.03
C LEU A 176 3.79 -11.31 -0.50
N MET A 177 3.12 -12.30 -1.08
CA MET A 177 2.97 -12.42 -2.54
C MET A 177 2.15 -11.25 -3.12
N GLY A 178 1.12 -10.83 -2.39
CA GLY A 178 0.36 -9.63 -2.71
C GLY A 178 1.21 -8.38 -2.72
N ALA A 179 1.97 -8.18 -1.64
CA ALA A 179 2.90 -7.07 -1.50
C ALA A 179 3.87 -7.05 -2.68
N MET A 180 4.50 -8.17 -3.03
CA MET A 180 5.35 -8.26 -4.21
C MET A 180 4.67 -7.76 -5.48
N LEU A 181 3.43 -8.19 -5.77
CA LEU A 181 2.69 -7.67 -6.93
C LEU A 181 2.47 -6.15 -6.83
N GLY A 182 2.08 -5.65 -5.65
CA GLY A 182 1.93 -4.21 -5.41
C GLY A 182 3.21 -3.42 -5.69
N GLY A 183 4.37 -3.98 -5.34
CA GLY A 183 5.68 -3.35 -5.56
C GLY A 183 6.09 -3.36 -7.03
N LEU A 184 5.71 -4.39 -7.78
CA LEU A 184 5.87 -4.37 -9.24
C LEU A 184 4.94 -3.33 -9.88
N LEU A 185 3.71 -3.20 -9.37
CA LEU A 185 2.71 -2.23 -9.86
C LEU A 185 3.06 -0.77 -9.52
N GLU A 186 3.99 -0.52 -8.60
CA GLU A 186 4.58 0.82 -8.43
C GLU A 186 5.05 1.40 -9.77
N SER A 187 5.63 0.57 -10.65
CA SER A 187 6.13 1.01 -11.95
C SER A 187 5.10 1.70 -12.84
N VAL A 188 3.80 1.46 -12.61
CA VAL A 188 2.70 2.16 -13.31
C VAL A 188 2.74 3.67 -13.06
N SER A 189 3.25 4.11 -11.91
CA SER A 189 3.39 5.54 -11.60
C SER A 189 4.32 6.28 -12.55
N LEU A 190 5.34 5.60 -13.12
CA LEU A 190 6.22 6.16 -14.16
C LEU A 190 5.46 6.55 -15.42
N TRP A 191 4.33 5.89 -15.67
CA TRP A 191 3.49 6.17 -16.83
C TRP A 191 2.32 7.10 -16.51
N THR A 192 1.64 6.93 -15.39
CA THR A 192 0.37 7.61 -15.11
C THR A 192 0.37 8.56 -13.92
N GLY A 193 1.49 8.65 -13.18
CA GLY A 193 1.60 9.45 -11.95
C GLY A 193 1.31 8.69 -10.66
N LEU A 194 1.66 9.30 -9.52
CA LEU A 194 1.52 8.75 -8.16
C LEU A 194 0.07 8.58 -7.71
N HIS A 195 -0.85 9.38 -8.26
CA HIS A 195 -2.28 9.27 -7.99
C HIS A 195 -2.88 7.95 -8.46
N SER A 196 -2.34 7.35 -9.52
CA SER A 196 -2.80 6.03 -9.97
C SER A 196 -2.54 4.93 -8.95
N LEU A 197 -1.46 5.05 -8.15
CA LEU A 197 -1.14 4.09 -7.10
C LEU A 197 -2.23 4.08 -6.01
N LEU A 198 -2.80 5.24 -5.67
CA LEU A 198 -3.93 5.33 -4.74
C LEU A 198 -5.19 4.66 -5.30
N LEU A 199 -5.46 4.84 -6.60
CA LEU A 199 -6.60 4.20 -7.27
C LEU A 199 -6.42 2.68 -7.33
N LEU A 200 -5.22 2.20 -7.68
CA LEU A 200 -4.87 0.78 -7.65
C LEU A 200 -5.00 0.20 -6.24
N ALA A 201 -4.49 0.91 -5.22
CA ALA A 201 -4.66 0.51 -3.83
C ALA A 201 -6.16 0.40 -3.47
N ALA A 202 -6.98 1.39 -3.82
CA ALA A 202 -8.42 1.34 -3.60
C ALA A 202 -9.08 0.13 -4.28
N LEU A 203 -8.70 -0.20 -5.52
CA LEU A 203 -9.19 -1.39 -6.23
C LEU A 203 -8.80 -2.68 -5.51
N PHE A 204 -7.56 -2.78 -5.00
CA PHE A 204 -7.13 -3.92 -4.20
C PHE A 204 -7.89 -4.05 -2.89
N TYR A 205 -8.12 -2.95 -2.16
CA TYR A 205 -8.94 -2.98 -0.95
C TYR A 205 -10.40 -3.32 -1.25
N LEU A 206 -10.94 -2.91 -2.39
CA LEU A 206 -12.26 -3.31 -2.84
C LEU A 206 -12.32 -4.81 -3.13
N ALA A 207 -11.36 -5.35 -3.89
CA ALA A 207 -11.26 -6.79 -4.14
C ALA A 207 -11.11 -7.58 -2.82
N SER A 208 -10.31 -7.06 -1.88
CA SER A 208 -10.15 -7.61 -0.53
C SER A 208 -11.48 -7.65 0.24
N TYR A 209 -12.29 -6.59 0.15
CA TYR A 209 -13.62 -6.53 0.76
C TYR A 209 -14.59 -7.54 0.16
N LEU A 210 -14.64 -7.64 -1.18
CA LEU A 210 -15.52 -8.56 -1.90
C LEU A 210 -15.23 -10.02 -1.55
N THR A 211 -13.95 -10.42 -1.53
CA THR A 211 -13.56 -11.79 -1.17
C THR A 211 -13.87 -12.17 0.28
N VAL A 212 -13.87 -11.20 1.21
CA VAL A 212 -14.31 -11.44 2.60
C VAL A 212 -15.82 -11.59 2.69
N ARG A 213 -16.55 -10.73 1.96
CA ARG A 213 -18.02 -10.72 1.98
C ARG A 213 -18.58 -12.03 1.41
N GLU A 214 -18.03 -12.54 0.31
CA GLU A 214 -18.42 -13.83 -0.26
C GLU A 214 -18.26 -14.98 0.75
N LYS A 215 -17.14 -15.03 1.48
CA LYS A 215 -16.92 -16.06 2.51
C LYS A 215 -17.82 -15.92 3.73
N GLN A 216 -18.17 -14.70 4.14
CA GLN A 216 -19.13 -14.47 5.23
C GLN A 216 -20.55 -14.88 4.84
N ILE A 217 -20.95 -14.63 3.59
CA ILE A 217 -22.26 -15.05 3.06
C ILE A 217 -22.30 -16.57 2.88
N ALA A 218 -21.25 -17.18 2.32
CA ALA A 218 -21.17 -18.63 2.12
C ALA A 218 -21.00 -19.43 3.42
N GLY A 219 -20.45 -18.84 4.48
CA GLY A 219 -20.33 -19.44 5.81
C GLY A 219 -21.50 -19.16 6.75
N GLY A 220 -22.51 -18.40 6.31
CA GLY A 220 -23.71 -18.04 7.07
C GLY A 220 -24.92 -18.96 6.85
N THR A 221 -24.74 -20.07 6.13
CA THR A 221 -25.77 -21.11 5.90
C THR A 221 -25.37 -22.45 6.50
N ALA A 222 -24.88 -22.44 7.75
CA ALA A 222 -24.67 -23.64 8.56
C ALA A 222 -25.28 -23.44 9.94
#